data_AF-A0A377ZAU5-F1
#
_entry.id   AF-A0A377ZAU5-F1
#
_cell.length_a   1.000
_cell.length_b   1.000
_cell.length_c   1.000
_cell.angle_alpha   90.00
_cell.angle_beta   90.00
_cell.angle_gamma   90.00
#
_symmetry.space_group_name_H-M   'P 1'
#
loop_
_entity.id
_entity.type
_entity.pdbx_description
1 polymer ?
#
loop_
_entity_poly.entity_id
_entity_poly.type
_entity_poly.pdbx_seq_one_letter_code
_entity_poly.pdbx_strand_id
1 'polypeptide(L)'
;MMPSIRYYGVASRRNGPQFYWQQRNGDEELATLGAVKTFFSLDAANRFLRQAGRQDLRICGLNAFEPQQGSLALPRLEWRRCGGRAVLRLVLHSDISLREDAATARAFLASLTTTQATPGAIPPLLSERHSSDYPQWQAMIARATKAISAGEMDKVVLARATDLQFAAPAGRREHHGG
;
A
#
# COMPACT_ATOMS: atom_id res chain seq x y z
N MET A 1 -9.36 16.86 -10.80
CA MET A 1 -8.19 16.27 -11.49
C MET A 1 -7.87 14.95 -10.79
N MET A 2 -8.21 13.81 -11.39
CA MET A 2 -7.98 12.50 -10.79
C MET A 2 -6.49 12.16 -10.82
N PRO A 3 -5.90 11.72 -9.70
CA PRO A 3 -4.46 11.52 -9.63
C PRO A 3 -4.05 10.12 -10.10
N SER A 4 -3.10 10.07 -11.04
CA SER A 4 -2.34 8.87 -11.36
C SER A 4 -1.37 8.58 -10.22
N ILE A 5 -1.66 7.58 -9.40
CA ILE A 5 -0.70 6.96 -8.48
C ILE A 5 0.04 5.90 -9.29
N ARG A 6 1.35 6.09 -9.50
CA ARG A 6 2.19 5.02 -10.06
C ARG A 6 2.60 4.10 -8.91
N TYR A 7 2.02 2.90 -8.87
CA TYR A 7 2.47 1.84 -7.97
C TYR A 7 3.64 1.11 -8.62
N TYR A 8 4.83 1.21 -8.04
CA TYR A 8 5.88 0.20 -8.21
C TYR A 8 5.83 -0.70 -6.97
N GLY A 9 5.04 -1.76 -7.05
CA GLY A 9 5.03 -2.79 -6.02
C GLY A 9 6.35 -3.54 -6.06
N VAL A 10 7.21 -3.33 -5.07
CA VAL A 10 8.24 -4.32 -4.75
C VAL A 10 7.48 -5.44 -4.02
N ALA A 11 7.40 -6.62 -4.63
CA ALA A 11 6.78 -7.77 -4.03
C ALA A 11 7.83 -8.88 -3.93
N SER A 12 8.40 -9.02 -2.74
CA SER A 12 9.11 -10.20 -2.28
C SER A 12 8.38 -10.74 -1.06
N ARG A 13 7.73 -11.89 -1.19
CA ARG A 13 6.94 -12.53 -0.12
C ARG A 13 7.77 -12.90 1.12
N ARG A 14 9.10 -12.82 1.06
CA ARG A 14 9.98 -13.32 2.14
C ARG A 14 10.19 -12.34 3.30
N ASN A 15 9.94 -11.04 3.12
CA ASN A 15 10.39 -10.01 4.07
C ASN A 15 9.25 -9.15 4.67
N GLY A 16 8.01 -9.66 4.68
CA GLY A 16 6.84 -8.96 5.24
C GLY A 16 6.23 -7.91 4.31
N PRO A 17 5.37 -7.01 4.84
CA PRO A 17 4.68 -6.00 4.02
C PRO A 17 5.67 -5.04 3.37
N GLN A 18 5.30 -4.58 2.16
CA GLN A 18 6.08 -3.62 1.38
C GLN A 18 5.19 -2.45 1.03
N PHE A 19 5.75 -1.25 1.11
CA PHE A 19 5.03 -0.03 0.76
C PHE A 19 5.95 0.87 -0.04
N TYR A 20 5.44 1.39 -1.15
CA TYR A 20 6.12 2.36 -1.99
C TYR A 20 5.22 3.58 -2.15
N TRP A 21 5.82 4.74 -2.01
CA TRP A 21 5.14 6.01 -2.20
C TRP A 21 6.09 7.04 -2.78
N GLN A 22 5.59 7.82 -3.73
CA GLN A 22 6.30 8.96 -4.30
C GLN A 22 5.35 10.15 -4.30
N GLN A 23 5.84 11.30 -3.82
CA GLN A 23 5.11 12.54 -3.91
C GLN A 23 4.95 12.94 -5.39
N ARG A 24 3.82 13.55 -5.76
CA ARG A 24 3.50 13.86 -7.15
C ARG A 24 4.49 14.78 -7.87
N ASN A 25 5.21 15.63 -7.12
CA ASN A 25 6.28 16.48 -7.65
C ASN A 25 7.61 15.72 -7.87
N GLY A 26 7.73 14.49 -7.37
CA GLY A 26 8.94 13.66 -7.48
C GLY A 26 10.05 14.00 -6.46
N ASP A 27 9.83 15.03 -5.63
CA ASP A 27 10.83 15.52 -4.68
C ASP A 27 10.98 14.62 -3.46
N GLU A 28 9.92 13.90 -3.08
CA GLU A 28 9.98 12.89 -2.02
C GLU A 28 9.61 11.51 -2.54
N GLU A 29 10.38 10.51 -2.12
CA GLU A 29 10.18 9.12 -2.45
C GLU A 29 10.49 8.24 -1.24
N LEU A 30 9.70 7.19 -1.05
CA LEU A 30 9.71 6.35 0.13
C LEU A 30 9.47 4.90 -0.30
N ALA A 31 10.34 4.01 0.17
CA ALA A 31 10.16 2.57 0.06
C ALA A 31 10.38 1.94 1.43
N THR A 32 9.48 1.08 1.87
CA THR A 32 9.57 0.41 3.16
C THR A 32 9.44 -1.09 3.05
N LEU A 33 10.15 -1.82 3.91
CA LEU A 33 10.17 -3.27 3.95
C LEU A 33 10.04 -3.79 5.38
N GLY A 34 9.16 -4.78 5.57
CA GLY A 34 8.90 -5.42 6.84
C GLY A 34 8.12 -4.52 7.80
N ALA A 35 7.63 -5.10 8.89
CA ALA A 35 6.90 -4.38 9.93
C ALA A 35 7.46 -4.73 11.30
N VAL A 36 7.70 -3.71 12.12
CA VAL A 36 7.99 -3.86 13.55
C VAL A 36 6.69 -3.87 14.35
N LYS A 37 5.70 -3.07 13.92
CA LYS A 37 4.37 -2.99 14.51
C LYS A 37 3.36 -2.70 13.41
N THR A 38 2.16 -3.28 13.50
CA THR A 38 1.05 -3.05 12.57
C THR A 38 -0.10 -2.33 13.28
N PHE A 39 -0.90 -1.61 12.51
CA PHE A 39 -2.03 -0.81 12.98
C PHE A 39 -3.21 -0.99 12.03
N PHE A 40 -4.40 -1.12 12.60
CA PHE A 40 -5.65 -1.32 11.86
C PHE A 40 -6.47 -0.03 11.68
N SER A 41 -5.95 1.10 12.16
CA SER A 41 -6.56 2.42 11.98
C SER A 41 -5.51 3.51 12.08
N LEU A 42 -5.79 4.65 11.44
CA LEU A 42 -4.93 5.83 11.53
C LEU A 42 -4.88 6.40 12.96
N ASP A 43 -5.98 6.28 13.72
CA ASP A 43 -6.02 6.73 15.11
C ASP A 43 -5.04 5.94 16.00
N ALA A 44 -5.02 4.61 15.88
CA ALA A 44 -4.10 3.76 16.64
C ALA A 44 -2.63 4.08 16.29
N ALA A 45 -2.34 4.26 15.01
CA ALA A 45 -1.03 4.68 14.52
C ALA A 45 -0.60 6.05 15.10
N ASN A 46 -1.49 7.05 15.05
CA ASN A 46 -1.22 8.39 15.58
C ASN A 46 -1.03 8.39 17.10
N ARG A 47 -1.81 7.58 17.84
CA ARG A 47 -1.65 7.41 19.29
C ARG A 47 -0.27 6.87 19.63
N PHE A 48 0.20 5.86 18.89
CA PHE A 48 1.54 5.32 19.04
C PHE A 48 2.63 6.36 18.74
N LEU A 49 2.51 7.11 17.65
CA LEU A 49 3.49 8.16 17.31
C LEU A 49 3.60 9.24 18.39
N ARG A 50 2.45 9.67 18.96
CA ARG A 50 2.42 10.63 20.08
C ARG A 50 3.12 10.09 21.31
N GLN A 51 2.90 8.82 21.65
CA GLN A 51 3.55 8.16 22.80
C GLN A 51 5.05 7.97 22.59
N ALA A 52 5.48 7.65 21.36
CA ALA A 52 6.88 7.46 21.04
C ALA A 52 7.71 8.76 21.14
N GLY A 53 7.08 9.94 21.02
CA GLY A 53 7.73 11.24 21.15
C GLY A 53 8.77 11.56 20.07
N ARG A 54 8.87 10.75 19.02
CA ARG A 54 9.83 10.90 17.92
C ARG A 54 9.18 11.52 16.69
N GLN A 55 9.61 12.72 16.35
CA GLN A 55 9.09 13.46 15.20
C GLN A 55 9.53 12.87 13.85
N ASP A 56 10.59 12.07 13.85
CA ASP A 56 11.20 11.53 12.63
C ASP A 56 10.69 10.13 12.25
N LEU A 57 9.89 9.50 13.13
CA LEU A 57 9.30 8.18 12.92
C LEU A 57 8.10 8.28 11.97
N ARG A 58 7.99 7.33 11.05
CA ARG A 58 6.88 7.29 10.09
C ARG A 58 6.19 5.95 10.16
N ILE A 59 4.86 6.00 10.11
CA ILE A 59 4.01 4.84 9.87
C ILE A 59 3.51 4.95 8.44
N CYS A 60 3.60 3.85 7.70
CA CYS A 60 3.28 3.80 6.28
C CYS A 60 2.15 2.82 6.03
N GLY A 61 1.31 3.06 5.02
CA GLY A 61 0.21 2.16 4.70
C GLY A 61 -0.97 2.83 4.05
N LEU A 62 -2.13 2.20 4.19
CA LEU A 62 -3.37 2.55 3.51
C LEU A 62 -4.49 2.75 4.53
N ASN A 63 -5.38 3.71 4.25
CA ASN A 63 -6.70 3.79 4.88
C ASN A 63 -7.72 3.24 3.89
N ALA A 64 -8.70 2.49 4.40
CA ALA A 64 -9.83 2.06 3.60
C ALA A 64 -10.74 3.26 3.27
N PHE A 65 -11.74 3.02 2.41
CA PHE A 65 -12.80 4.01 2.18
C PHE A 65 -13.58 4.31 3.46
N GLU A 66 -13.83 3.29 4.29
CA GLU A 66 -14.30 3.48 5.67
C GLU A 66 -13.12 3.96 6.54
N PRO A 67 -13.12 5.22 7.01
CA PRO A 67 -11.92 5.83 7.58
C PRO A 67 -11.45 5.23 8.90
N GLN A 68 -12.29 4.45 9.60
CA GLN A 68 -11.85 3.78 10.83
C GLN A 68 -11.02 2.52 10.56
N GLN A 69 -10.96 2.06 9.30
CA GLN A 69 -10.20 0.88 8.90
C GLN A 69 -8.95 1.27 8.12
N GLY A 70 -7.83 0.61 8.44
CA GLY A 70 -6.56 0.80 7.77
C GLY A 70 -5.66 -0.43 7.84
N SER A 71 -4.64 -0.41 7.02
CA SER A 71 -3.54 -1.37 7.04
C SER A 71 -2.25 -0.58 7.03
N LEU A 72 -1.71 -0.31 8.22
CA LEU A 72 -0.53 0.51 8.41
C LEU A 72 0.54 -0.24 9.19
N ALA A 73 1.79 0.14 8.99
CA ALA A 73 2.93 -0.46 9.67
C ALA A 73 3.99 0.58 10.03
N LEU A 74 4.59 0.41 11.21
CA LEU A 74 5.90 0.94 11.51
C LEU A 74 6.92 0.03 10.80
N PRO A 75 7.62 0.51 9.75
CA PRO A 75 8.45 -0.36 8.94
C PRO A 75 9.71 -0.80 9.67
N ARG A 76 10.20 -2.02 9.36
CA ARG A 76 11.52 -2.47 9.85
C ARG A 76 12.64 -1.69 9.17
N LEU A 77 12.53 -1.53 7.85
CA LEU A 77 13.50 -0.80 7.02
C LEU A 77 12.77 0.24 6.18
N GLU A 78 13.28 1.46 6.17
CA GLU A 78 12.77 2.58 5.38
C GLU A 78 13.93 3.15 4.55
N TRP A 79 13.75 3.19 3.24
CA TRP A 79 14.55 4.04 2.35
C TRP A 79 13.71 5.26 1.98
N ARG A 80 14.29 6.45 2.13
CA ARG A 80 13.63 7.71 1.81
C ARG A 80 14.56 8.65 1.08
N ARG A 81 14.09 9.23 -0.01
CA ARG A 81 14.78 10.26 -0.77
C ARG A 81 13.98 11.57 -0.69
N CYS A 82 14.66 12.66 -0.34
CA CYS A 82 14.12 14.01 -0.40
C CYS A 82 15.08 14.90 -1.19
N GLY A 83 14.63 15.42 -2.32
CA GLY A 83 15.50 16.06 -3.32
C GLY A 83 16.63 15.11 -3.72
N GLY A 84 17.87 15.55 -3.53
CA GLY A 84 19.09 14.79 -3.81
C GLY A 84 19.63 13.95 -2.65
N ARG A 85 18.99 13.95 -1.46
CA ARG A 85 19.49 13.21 -0.29
C ARG A 85 18.65 11.97 -0.03
N ALA A 86 19.30 10.81 0.05
CA ALA A 86 18.68 9.57 0.47
C ALA A 86 19.12 9.18 1.89
N VAL A 87 18.20 8.59 2.65
CA VAL A 87 18.43 8.05 3.99
C VAL A 87 17.88 6.63 4.03
N LEU A 88 18.67 5.72 4.56
CA LEU A 88 18.22 4.38 4.95
C LEU A 88 18.10 4.33 6.47
N ARG A 89 16.94 3.90 6.98
CA ARG A 89 16.62 3.85 8.40
C ARG A 89 16.17 2.44 8.76
N LEU A 90 16.86 1.85 9.73
CA LEU A 90 16.44 0.62 10.41
C LEU A 90 15.75 1.01 11.72
N VAL A 91 14.54 0.49 11.96
CA VAL A 91 13.80 0.74 13.21
C VAL A 91 13.94 -0.45 14.13
N LEU A 92 14.26 -0.19 15.40
CA LEU A 92 14.17 -1.16 16.49
C LEU A 92 13.09 -0.70 17.46
N HIS A 93 12.20 -1.60 17.87
CA HIS A 93 11.18 -1.33 18.88
C HIS A 93 10.74 -2.63 19.54
N SER A 94 10.65 -2.61 20.86
CA SER A 94 10.10 -3.71 21.66
C SER A 94 9.50 -3.14 22.93
N ASP A 95 8.36 -3.68 23.34
CA ASP A 95 7.74 -3.38 24.63
C ASP A 95 8.47 -4.14 25.78
N ILE A 96 9.41 -5.04 25.47
CA ILE A 96 10.06 -5.95 26.42
C ILE A 96 11.60 -5.84 26.38
N SER A 97 12.22 -6.04 25.21
CA SER A 97 13.68 -6.15 25.07
C SER A 97 14.16 -5.67 23.70
N LEU A 98 14.87 -4.54 23.68
CA LEU A 98 15.53 -4.05 22.46
C LEU A 98 16.67 -4.97 21.99
N ARG A 99 17.26 -5.77 22.89
CA ARG A 99 18.30 -6.73 22.55
C ARG A 99 17.76 -7.84 21.65
N GLU A 100 16.59 -8.38 21.99
CA GLU A 100 15.93 -9.42 21.19
C GLU A 100 15.46 -8.85 19.86
N ASP A 101 14.88 -7.65 19.85
CA ASP A 101 14.47 -7.00 18.61
C ASP A 101 15.66 -6.68 17.70
N ALA A 102 16.82 -6.33 18.25
CA ALA A 102 18.06 -6.19 17.49
C ALA A 102 18.52 -7.52 16.85
N ALA A 103 18.34 -8.66 17.53
CA ALA A 103 18.62 -9.98 16.96
C ALA A 103 17.65 -10.29 15.80
N THR A 104 16.36 -9.99 15.96
CA THR A 104 15.36 -10.09 14.89
C THR A 104 15.70 -9.19 13.71
N ALA A 105 16.12 -7.95 13.96
CA ALA A 105 16.54 -7.03 12.91
C ALA A 105 17.78 -7.54 12.16
N ARG A 106 18.74 -8.15 12.86
CA ARG A 106 19.91 -8.77 12.22
C ARG A 106 19.51 -9.95 11.32
N ALA A 107 18.60 -10.80 11.79
CA ALA A 107 18.07 -11.90 10.98
C ALA A 107 17.31 -11.38 9.74
N PHE A 108 16.52 -10.32 9.90
CA PHE A 108 15.85 -9.64 8.78
C PHE A 108 16.85 -9.06 7.77
N LEU A 109 17.92 -8.41 8.22
CA LEU A 109 18.95 -7.89 7.31
C LEU A 109 19.65 -9.02 6.55
N ALA A 110 19.91 -10.15 7.22
CA ALA A 110 20.49 -11.34 6.60
C ALA A 110 19.56 -12.01 5.57
N SER A 111 18.24 -11.78 5.65
CA SER A 111 17.27 -12.30 4.68
C SER A 111 17.08 -11.40 3.45
N LEU A 112 17.70 -10.22 3.42
CA LEU A 112 17.65 -9.33 2.26
C LEU A 112 18.43 -9.95 1.09
N THR A 113 17.81 -9.94 -0.09
CA THR A 113 18.46 -10.38 -1.33
C THR A 113 18.73 -9.19 -2.24
N THR A 114 19.83 -9.24 -2.98
CA THR A 114 20.21 -8.23 -3.97
C THR A 114 19.56 -8.47 -5.34
N THR A 115 18.72 -9.49 -5.47
CA THR A 115 18.12 -9.90 -6.74
C THR A 115 17.15 -8.84 -7.26
N GLN A 116 17.62 -8.06 -8.23
CA GLN A 116 16.82 -7.08 -8.94
C GLN A 116 15.58 -7.76 -9.55
N ALA A 117 14.42 -7.14 -9.35
CA ALA A 117 13.19 -7.60 -9.97
C ALA A 117 13.15 -7.15 -11.41
N THR A 118 13.17 -8.12 -12.33
CA THR A 118 12.81 -7.89 -13.73
C THR A 118 11.28 -7.89 -13.82
N PRO A 119 10.65 -6.84 -14.37
CA PRO A 119 9.23 -6.86 -14.67
C PRO A 119 8.90 -8.06 -15.55
N GLY A 120 7.97 -8.91 -15.10
CA GLY A 120 7.46 -10.00 -15.93
C GLY A 120 6.55 -9.44 -17.03
N ALA A 121 6.45 -10.14 -18.16
CA ALA A 121 5.41 -9.86 -19.14
C ALA A 121 4.03 -9.99 -18.50
N ILE A 122 3.09 -9.11 -18.87
CA ILE A 122 1.70 -9.21 -18.43
C ILE A 122 1.13 -10.51 -19.04
N PRO A 123 0.60 -11.45 -18.24
CA PRO A 123 0.01 -12.67 -18.78
C PRO A 123 -1.21 -12.36 -19.66
N PRO A 124 -1.62 -13.26 -20.56
CA PRO A 124 -2.84 -13.08 -21.35
C PRO A 124 -4.08 -12.84 -20.47
N LEU A 125 -4.94 -11.92 -20.90
CA LEU A 125 -6.25 -11.69 -20.28
C LEU A 125 -7.20 -12.83 -20.68
N LEU A 126 -7.84 -13.46 -19.70
CA LEU A 126 -8.82 -14.53 -19.89
C LEU A 126 -10.25 -14.00 -19.92
N SER A 127 -10.59 -13.07 -19.01
CA SER A 127 -11.94 -12.52 -18.94
C SER A 127 -11.98 -11.15 -18.27
N GLU A 128 -13.05 -10.42 -18.57
CA GLU A 128 -13.38 -9.12 -17.98
C GLU A 128 -14.83 -9.16 -17.47
N ARG A 129 -15.05 -8.77 -16.21
CA ARG A 129 -16.38 -8.72 -15.60
C ARG A 129 -16.57 -7.38 -14.89
N HIS A 130 -17.70 -6.72 -15.14
CA HIS A 130 -18.07 -5.52 -14.39
C HIS A 130 -18.93 -5.88 -13.18
N SER A 131 -18.70 -5.23 -12.03
CA SER A 131 -19.53 -5.39 -10.83
C SER A 131 -20.97 -4.89 -11.03
N SER A 132 -21.17 -4.04 -12.03
CA SER A 132 -22.49 -3.61 -12.51
C SER A 132 -22.44 -3.55 -14.03
N ASP A 133 -23.27 -4.35 -14.67
CA ASP A 133 -23.43 -4.29 -16.13
C ASP A 133 -24.12 -2.97 -16.55
N TYR A 134 -24.22 -2.75 -17.86
CA TYR A 134 -24.75 -1.48 -18.37
C TYR A 134 -26.20 -1.20 -17.90
N PRO A 135 -27.15 -2.15 -17.99
CA PRO A 135 -28.50 -1.95 -17.45
C PRO A 135 -28.51 -1.61 -15.94
N GLN A 136 -27.75 -2.33 -15.12
CA GLN A 136 -27.66 -2.06 -13.68
C GLN A 136 -27.07 -0.68 -13.41
N TRP A 137 -26.03 -0.30 -14.13
CA TRP A 137 -25.40 1.02 -14.03
C TRP A 137 -26.39 2.14 -14.37
N GLN A 138 -27.15 1.99 -15.47
CA GLN A 138 -28.18 2.95 -15.86
C GLN A 138 -29.25 3.10 -14.77
N ALA A 139 -29.70 1.99 -14.18
CA ALA A 139 -30.66 2.02 -13.08
C ALA A 139 -30.12 2.75 -11.84
N MET A 140 -28.84 2.57 -11.49
CA MET A 140 -28.21 3.30 -10.38
C MET A 140 -28.14 4.81 -10.65
N ILE A 141 -27.80 5.22 -11.87
CA ILE A 141 -27.76 6.64 -12.27
C ILE A 141 -29.17 7.25 -12.24
N ALA A 142 -30.18 6.54 -12.75
CA ALA A 142 -31.57 7.00 -12.71
C ALA A 142 -32.07 7.18 -11.26
N ARG A 143 -31.72 6.26 -10.35
CA ARG A 143 -32.04 6.39 -8.93
C ARG A 143 -31.34 7.58 -8.28
N ALA A 144 -30.05 7.76 -8.55
CA ALA A 144 -29.26 8.88 -8.01
C ALA A 144 -29.81 10.24 -8.47
N THR A 145 -30.10 10.38 -9.77
CA THR A 145 -30.65 11.62 -10.34
C THR A 145 -32.05 11.93 -9.83
N LYS A 146 -32.89 10.91 -9.61
CA LYS A 146 -34.19 11.08 -8.96
C LYS A 146 -34.06 11.58 -7.52
N ALA A 147 -33.18 10.97 -6.72
CA ALA A 147 -32.93 11.40 -5.33
C ALA A 147 -32.42 12.84 -5.26
N ILE A 148 -31.52 13.22 -6.18
CA ILE A 148 -31.03 14.60 -6.31
C ILE A 148 -32.17 15.57 -6.67
N SER A 149 -33.01 15.20 -7.65
CA SER A 149 -34.14 16.04 -8.07
C SER A 149 -35.21 16.18 -6.99
N ALA A 150 -35.33 15.19 -6.11
CA ALA A 150 -36.23 15.23 -4.95
C ALA A 150 -35.65 16.01 -3.75
N GLY A 151 -34.41 16.51 -3.84
CA GLY A 151 -33.74 17.24 -2.76
C GLY A 151 -33.25 16.34 -1.62
N GLU A 152 -33.18 15.01 -1.81
CA GLU A 152 -32.69 14.07 -0.78
C GLU A 152 -31.16 14.14 -0.61
N MET A 153 -30.44 14.57 -1.66
CA MET A 153 -28.99 14.80 -1.65
C MET A 153 -28.57 15.73 -2.79
N ASP A 154 -27.45 16.44 -2.66
CA ASP A 154 -26.97 17.33 -3.73
C ASP A 154 -26.06 16.61 -4.75
N LYS A 155 -25.33 15.59 -4.29
CA LYS A 155 -24.34 14.88 -5.10
C LYS A 155 -24.04 13.49 -4.55
N VAL A 156 -23.83 12.54 -5.45
CA VAL A 156 -23.26 11.23 -5.14
C VAL A 156 -22.17 10.87 -6.14
N VAL A 157 -21.14 10.16 -5.67
CA VAL A 157 -20.12 9.54 -6.53
C VAL A 157 -20.41 8.04 -6.57
N LEU A 158 -20.72 7.52 -7.75
CA LEU A 158 -20.86 6.10 -7.99
C LEU A 158 -19.56 5.55 -8.57
N ALA A 159 -19.19 4.35 -8.17
CA ALA A 159 -18.02 3.64 -8.68
C ALA A 159 -18.44 2.31 -9.31
N ARG A 160 -17.65 1.87 -10.29
CA ARG A 160 -17.79 0.55 -10.92
C ARG A 160 -16.46 -0.17 -10.86
N ALA A 161 -16.47 -1.40 -10.38
CA ALA A 161 -15.29 -2.26 -10.44
C ALA A 161 -15.31 -3.07 -11.74
N THR A 162 -14.13 -3.28 -12.31
CA THR A 162 -13.90 -4.22 -13.41
C THR A 162 -12.91 -5.25 -12.93
N ASP A 163 -13.36 -6.49 -12.81
CA ASP A 163 -12.54 -7.64 -12.48
C ASP A 163 -11.89 -8.17 -13.76
N LEU A 164 -10.56 -8.18 -13.79
CA LEU A 164 -9.75 -8.72 -14.87
C LEU A 164 -9.12 -10.04 -14.42
N GLN A 165 -9.39 -11.12 -15.15
CA GLN A 165 -8.79 -12.43 -14.89
C GLN A 165 -7.67 -12.69 -15.89
N PHE A 166 -6.48 -13.05 -15.40
CA PHE A 166 -5.31 -13.32 -16.21
C PHE A 166 -4.92 -14.81 -16.15
N ALA A 167 -4.24 -15.30 -17.19
CA ALA A 167 -3.84 -16.71 -17.30
C ALA A 167 -2.81 -17.17 -16.25
N ALA A 168 -2.15 -16.22 -15.61
CA ALA A 168 -1.24 -16.44 -14.50
C ALA A 168 -1.33 -15.23 -13.55
N PRO A 169 -0.83 -15.33 -12.30
CA PRO A 169 -0.76 -14.18 -11.41
C PRO A 169 -0.08 -12.98 -12.10
N ALA A 170 -0.73 -11.82 -12.04
CA ALA A 170 -0.14 -10.58 -12.52
C ALA A 170 1.00 -10.21 -11.57
N GLY A 171 2.23 -10.55 -11.95
CA GLY A 171 3.41 -10.42 -11.11
C GLY A 171 4.56 -11.30 -11.59
N ARG A 172 5.78 -10.89 -11.22
CA ARG A 172 7.11 -11.43 -11.55
C ARG A 172 7.18 -12.92 -11.94
N ARG A 173 7.98 -13.26 -12.97
CA ARG A 173 8.52 -14.63 -13.17
C ARG A 173 9.62 -14.89 -12.15
N GLU A 174 9.48 -15.92 -11.32
CA GLU A 174 10.60 -16.45 -10.55
C GLU A 174 11.49 -17.24 -11.51
N HIS A 175 12.70 -16.74 -11.79
CA HIS A 175 13.71 -17.52 -12.51
C HIS A 175 14.08 -18.71 -11.63
N HIS A 176 13.52 -19.88 -11.93
CA HIS A 176 14.08 -21.14 -11.47
C HIS A 176 15.21 -21.46 -12.44
N GLY A 177 16.45 -21.27 -11.97
CA GLY A 177 17.63 -21.75 -12.69
C GLY A 177 17.70 -23.27 -12.61
N GLY A 178 17.89 -23.90 -13.76
CA GLY A 178 18.06 -25.33 -13.98
C GLY A 178 18.09 -25.56 -15.48
#